data_AF-A0A821VY98-F1
#
_entry.id   AF-A0A821VY98-F1
#
_cell.length_a   1.000
_cell.length_b   1.000
_cell.length_c   1.000
_cell.angle_alpha   90.00
_cell.angle_beta   90.00
_cell.angle_gamma   90.00
#
_symmetry.space_group_name_H-M   'P 1'
#
loop_
_entity.id
_entity.type
_entity.pdbx_description
1 polymer ?
#
loop_
_entity_poly.entity_id
_entity_poly.type
_entity_poly.pdbx_seq_one_letter_code
_entity_poly.pdbx_strand_id
1 'polypeptide(L)' 'LSEQNDLQQRFKPRYLRVSDKILKQMLSNTTEDNLDIRKCLDTTEKVQLVRQVIEATNNLYYYDLQRQLWQEYYNIGTKE' A
#
# COMPACT_ATOMS: atom_id res chain seq x y z
N LEU A 1 -8.04 -13.60 -16.19
CA LEU A 1 -6.87 -12.69 -16.10
C LEU A 1 -7.25 -11.20 -16.23
N SER A 2 -8.13 -10.80 -17.16
CA SER A 2 -8.61 -9.41 -17.27
C SER A 2 -9.47 -8.97 -16.06
N GLU A 3 -10.44 -9.78 -15.65
CA GLU A 3 -11.38 -9.40 -14.57
C GLU A 3 -10.74 -9.29 -13.18
N GLN A 4 -9.70 -10.09 -12.89
CA GLN A 4 -8.98 -10.01 -11.62
C GLN A 4 -8.17 -8.72 -11.50
N ASN A 5 -7.60 -8.23 -12.60
CA ASN A 5 -6.93 -6.92 -12.63
C ASN A 5 -7.93 -5.77 -12.42
N ASP A 6 -9.12 -5.86 -13.02
CA ASP A 6 -10.17 -4.85 -12.86
C ASP A 6 -10.71 -4.77 -11.42
N LEU A 7 -10.85 -5.92 -10.73
CA LEU A 7 -11.23 -5.94 -9.32
C LEU A 7 -10.13 -5.37 -8.43
N GLN A 8 -8.86 -5.67 -8.69
CA GLN A 8 -7.75 -5.07 -7.94
C GLN A 8 -7.66 -3.55 -8.12
N GLN A 9 -7.96 -3.02 -9.31
CA GLN A 9 -8.01 -1.57 -9.52
C GLN A 9 -9.15 -0.89 -8.74
N ARG A 10 -10.30 -1.58 -8.56
CA ARG A 10 -11.45 -1.03 -7.82
C ARG A 10 -11.18 -0.85 -6.33
N PHE A 11 -10.32 -1.69 -5.73
CA PHE A 11 -10.02 -1.67 -4.30
C PHE A 11 -8.69 -1.04 -3.94
N LYS A 12 -8.05 -0.31 -4.86
CA LYS A 12 -6.80 0.41 -4.53
C LYS A 12 -7.07 1.40 -3.38
N PRO A 13 -6.38 1.27 -2.24
CA PRO A 13 -6.64 2.11 -1.08
C PRO A 13 -6.53 3.60 -1.41
N ARG A 14 -7.42 4.42 -0.85
CA ARG A 14 -7.48 5.86 -1.15
C ARG A 14 -6.17 6.58 -0.84
N TYR A 15 -5.42 6.13 0.17
CA TYR A 15 -4.12 6.71 0.51
C TYR A 15 -3.06 6.55 -0.60
N LEU A 16 -3.23 5.60 -1.52
CA LEU A 16 -2.34 5.47 -2.69
C LEU A 16 -2.62 6.50 -3.78
N ARG A 17 -3.79 7.16 -3.75
CA ARG A 17 -4.25 8.13 -4.75
C ARG A 17 -4.19 9.59 -4.28
N VAL A 18 -3.62 9.85 -3.11
CA VAL A 18 -3.52 11.20 -2.55
C VAL A 18 -2.55 12.06 -3.33
N SER A 19 -2.66 13.39 -3.20
CA SER A 19 -1.69 14.33 -3.79
C SER A 19 -0.32 14.22 -3.13
N ASP A 20 0.73 14.68 -3.81
CA ASP A 20 2.10 14.63 -3.28
C ASP A 20 2.26 15.40 -1.97
N LYS A 21 1.52 16.51 -1.83
CA LYS A 21 1.48 17.29 -0.58
C LYS A 21 0.96 16.45 0.58
N ILE A 22 -0.14 15.73 0.35
CA ILE A 22 -0.75 14.88 1.38
C ILE A 22 0.16 13.68 1.67
N LEU A 23 0.73 13.05 0.64
CA LEU A 23 1.68 11.95 0.81
C LEU A 23 2.87 12.36 1.70
N LYS A 24 3.50 13.50 1.39
CA LYS A 24 4.61 14.04 2.20
C LYS A 24 4.19 14.29 3.64
N GLN A 25 3.00 14.86 3.87
CA GLN A 25 2.47 15.09 5.21
C GLN A 25 2.23 13.78 5.98
N MET A 26 1.67 12.77 5.32
CA MET A 26 1.46 11.45 5.93
C MET A 26 2.78 10.82 6.35
N LEU A 27 3.78 10.85 5.45
CA LEU A 27 5.13 10.35 5.75
C LEU A 27 5.79 11.13 6.89
N SER A 28 5.71 12.47 6.88
CA SER A 28 6.23 13.32 7.96
C SER A 28 5.63 12.99 9.33
N ASN A 29 4.37 12.58 9.38
CA ASN A 29 3.71 12.22 10.64
C ASN A 29 4.14 10.84 11.16
N THR A 30 4.71 9.98 10.30
CA THR A 30 5.09 8.60 10.66
C THR A 30 6.58 8.42 10.91
N THR A 31 7.44 9.32 10.41
CA THR A 31 8.88 9.29 10.71
C THR A 31 9.16 9.98 12.05
N GLU A 32 9.69 9.21 13.00
CA GLU A 32 10.31 9.75 14.22
C GLU A 32 11.65 10.42 13.86
N ASP A 33 11.92 11.55 14.51
CA ASP A 33 13.09 12.44 14.35
C ASP A 33 13.25 13.18 13.03
N ASN A 34 13.42 14.52 13.13
CA ASN A 34 14.12 15.55 12.31
C ASN A 34 14.35 15.37 10.79
N LEU A 35 13.84 14.32 10.18
CA LEU A 35 13.95 13.99 8.78
C LEU A 35 12.96 14.88 8.05
N ASP A 36 13.48 15.92 7.42
CA ASP A 36 12.67 16.81 6.61
C ASP A 36 12.27 16.08 5.32
N ILE A 37 11.17 15.31 5.40
CA ILE A 37 10.57 14.58 4.28
C ILE A 37 10.34 15.50 3.07
N ARG A 38 10.13 16.81 3.29
CA ARG A 38 9.97 17.76 2.17
C ARG A 38 11.27 17.95 1.39
N LYS A 39 12.43 17.90 2.07
CA LYS A 39 13.76 17.92 1.44
C LYS A 39 14.12 16.57 0.84
N CYS A 40 13.77 15.47 1.50
CA CYS A 40 14.02 14.13 0.95
C CYS A 40 13.22 13.86 -0.33
N LEU A 41 12.02 14.40 -0.44
CA LEU A 41 11.11 14.23 -1.58
C LEU A 41 10.95 15.52 -2.38
N ASP A 42 12.06 16.22 -2.63
CA ASP A 42 12.11 17.49 -3.34
C ASP A 42 11.84 17.37 -4.85
N THR A 43 12.12 16.22 -5.47
CA THR A 43 11.86 15.97 -6.90
C THR A 43 10.69 15.03 -7.16
N THR A 44 10.09 15.15 -8.35
CA THR A 44 8.98 14.30 -8.79
C THR A 44 9.39 12.82 -8.87
N GLU A 45 10.60 12.54 -9.33
CA GLU A 45 11.11 11.17 -9.48
C GLU A 45 11.23 10.47 -8.12
N LYS A 46 11.73 11.18 -7.10
CA LYS A 46 11.82 10.65 -5.73
C LYS A 46 10.42 10.35 -5.17
N VAL A 47 9.45 11.23 -5.40
CA VAL A 47 8.07 11.01 -5.00
C VAL A 47 7.47 9.79 -5.71
N GLN A 48 7.69 9.66 -7.02
CA GLN A 48 7.20 8.52 -7.79
C GLN A 48 7.82 7.19 -7.33
N LEU A 49 9.12 7.17 -7.05
CA LEU A 49 9.80 5.99 -6.52
C LEU A 49 9.17 5.56 -5.19
N VAL A 50 8.97 6.49 -4.25
CA VAL A 50 8.31 6.19 -2.98
C VAL A 50 6.89 5.67 -3.19
N ARG A 51 6.13 6.23 -4.14
CA ARG A 51 4.79 5.71 -4.48
C ARG A 51 4.83 4.26 -4.97
N GLN A 52 5.80 3.91 -5.83
CA GLN A 52 5.97 2.54 -6.31
C GLN A 52 6.32 1.58 -5.17
N VAL A 53 7.19 2.00 -4.24
CA VAL A 53 7.55 1.21 -3.06
C VAL A 53 6.33 0.99 -2.15
N ILE A 54 5.55 2.04 -1.88
CA ILE A 54 4.33 1.94 -1.07
C ILE A 54 3.32 1.00 -1.74
N GLU A 55 3.13 1.10 -3.06
CA GLU A 55 2.22 0.24 -3.81
C GLU A 55 2.67 -1.23 -3.79
N ALA A 56 3.96 -1.50 -4.00
CA ALA A 56 4.51 -2.85 -3.94
C ALA A 56 4.35 -3.47 -2.54
N THR A 57 4.66 -2.70 -1.50
CA THR A 57 4.54 -3.12 -0.10
C THR A 57 3.07 -3.40 0.26
N ASN A 58 2.17 -2.53 -0.19
CA ASN A 58 0.73 -2.71 -0.02
C ASN A 58 0.25 -4.01 -0.67
N ASN A 59 0.64 -4.26 -1.92
CA ASN A 59 0.23 -5.46 -2.64
C ASN A 59 0.74 -6.72 -1.92
N LEU A 60 2.00 -6.72 -1.47
CA LEU A 60 2.57 -7.85 -0.72
C LEU A 60 1.76 -8.15 0.55
N TYR A 61 1.44 -7.12 1.34
CA TYR A 61 0.64 -7.26 2.56
C TYR A 61 -0.76 -7.83 2.26
N TYR A 62 -1.44 -7.30 1.24
CA TYR A 62 -2.79 -7.77 0.89
C TYR A 62 -2.79 -9.21 0.34
N TYR A 63 -1.80 -9.61 -0.45
CA TYR A 63 -1.69 -10.98 -0.91
C TYR A 63 -1.49 -11.97 0.24
N ASP A 64 -0.63 -11.62 1.21
CA ASP A 64 -0.43 -12.48 2.37
C ASP A 64 -1.69 -12.54 3.25
N LEU A 65 -2.34 -11.40 3.51
CA LEU A 65 -3.61 -11.38 4.25
C LEU A 65 -4.69 -12.21 3.55
N GLN A 66 -4.82 -12.11 2.23
CA GLN A 66 -5.76 -12.94 1.46
C GLN A 66 -5.46 -14.43 1.63
N ARG A 67 -4.19 -14.82 1.57
CA ARG A 67 -3.77 -16.20 1.80
C ARG A 67 -4.13 -16.66 3.21
N GLN A 68 -3.87 -15.85 4.23
CA GLN A 68 -4.20 -16.18 5.62
C GLN A 68 -5.71 -16.38 5.81
N LEU A 69 -6.53 -15.47 5.26
CA LEU A 69 -8.00 -15.58 5.33
C LEU A 69 -8.52 -16.85 4.64
N TRP A 70 -7.95 -17.20 3.48
CA TRP A 70 -8.30 -18.45 2.79
C TRP A 70 -7.93 -19.69 3.60
N GLN A 71 -6.76 -19.68 4.24
CA GLN A 71 -6.34 -20.78 5.11
C GLN A 71 -7.28 -20.93 6.31
N GLU A 72 -7.65 -19.82 6.96
CA GLU A 72 -8.59 -19.86 8.08
C GLU A 72 -9.98 -20.35 7.67
N TYR A 73 -10.50 -19.90 6.53
CA TYR A 73 -11.76 -20.41 5.99
C TYR A 73 -11.71 -21.93 5.78
N TYR A 74 -10.63 -22.44 5.19
CA TYR A 74 -10.46 -23.88 4.98
C TYR A 74 -10.32 -24.64 6.31
N ASN A 75 -9.58 -24.08 7.28
CA ASN A 75 -9.42 -24.65 8.61
C ASN A 75 -10.75 -24.73 9.38
N ILE A 76 -11.68 -23.79 9.14
CA ILE A 76 -13.03 -23.85 9.72
C ILE A 76 -13.83 -24.98 9.06
N GLY A 77 -13.86 -25.04 7.73
CA GLY A 77 -14.64 -26.04 6.99
C GLY A 77 -14.11 -27.47 7.06
N THR A 78 -12.88 -27.68 7.53
CA THR A 78 -12.27 -29.02 7.74
C THR A 78 -12.30 -29.49 9.20
N LYS A 79 -12.79 -28.65 10.12
CA LYS A 79 -13.02 -29.01 11.53
C LYS A 79 -14.45 -29.49 11.81
N GLU A 80 -15.35 -29.42 10.82
CA GLU A 80 -16.65 -30.13 10.78
C GLU A 80 -16.47 -31.53 10.20
#